data_AF-A0A538B7B6-F1
#
_entry.id   AF-A0A538B7B6-F1
#
_cell.length_a   1.000
_cell.length_b   1.000
_cell.length_c   1.000
_cell.angle_alpha   90.00
_cell.angle_beta   90.00
_cell.angle_gamma   90.00
#
_symmetry.space_group_name_H-M   'P 1'
#
loop_
_entity.id
_entity.type
_entity.pdbx_description
1 polymer ?
#
loop_
_entity_poly.entity_id
_entity_poly.type
_entity_poly.pdbx_seq_one_letter_code
_entity_poly.pdbx_strand_id
1 'polypeptide(L)'
;TKAVLPSMLERRRGHVVNLASIAGRIGAPMEAAYSASKFAMVGFTEALAFEVGPLGIGVSMVNPGPVETDFFDTRGHAYEGSYPKPVTATSASSPVPSVLPSSSATWRPRSIGAVPPA
;
A
#
# COMPACT_ATOMS: atom_id res chain seq x y z
N THR A 1 -5.90 0.47 -12.25
CA THR A 1 -6.96 -0.51 -11.93
C THR A 1 -8.03 -0.63 -12.99
N LYS A 2 -8.76 0.44 -13.34
CA LYS A 2 -9.87 0.39 -14.33
C LYS A 2 -9.53 -0.32 -15.65
N ALA A 3 -8.34 -0.10 -16.19
CA ALA A 3 -7.92 -0.69 -17.47
C ALA A 3 -7.59 -2.20 -17.40
N VAL A 4 -7.16 -2.70 -16.24
CA VAL A 4 -6.65 -4.08 -16.10
C VAL A 4 -7.58 -5.00 -15.32
N LEU A 5 -8.44 -4.44 -14.47
CA LEU A 5 -9.33 -5.22 -13.63
C LEU A 5 -10.38 -6.03 -14.45
N PRO A 6 -11.00 -5.49 -15.52
CA PRO A 6 -11.95 -6.26 -16.32
C PRO A 6 -11.38 -7.58 -16.86
N SER A 7 -10.18 -7.54 -17.45
CA SER A 7 -9.54 -8.76 -17.97
C SER A 7 -9.09 -9.72 -16.88
N MET A 8 -8.76 -9.23 -15.68
CA MET A 8 -8.48 -10.08 -14.51
C MET A 8 -9.74 -10.79 -14.02
N LEU A 9 -10.89 -10.10 -14.04
CA LEU A 9 -12.20 -10.64 -13.67
C LEU A 9 -12.65 -11.74 -14.65
N GLU A 10 -12.53 -11.49 -15.95
CA GLU A 10 -12.84 -12.47 -17.01
C GLU A 10 -12.06 -13.78 -16.82
N ARG A 11 -10.76 -13.69 -16.54
CA ARG A 11 -9.89 -14.87 -16.33
C ARG A 11 -9.84 -15.38 -14.89
N ARG A 12 -10.61 -14.76 -13.96
CA ARG A 12 -10.65 -15.06 -12.51
C ARG A 12 -9.29 -15.25 -11.86
N ARG A 13 -8.31 -14.47 -12.32
CA ARG A 13 -6.91 -14.57 -11.88
C ARG A 13 -6.23 -13.24 -12.11
N GLY A 14 -5.41 -12.82 -11.16
CA GLY A 14 -4.62 -11.60 -11.28
C GLY A 14 -4.11 -11.14 -9.93
N HIS A 15 -3.20 -10.18 -9.96
CA HIS A 15 -2.73 -9.54 -8.73
C HIS A 15 -2.51 -8.05 -8.99
N VAL A 16 -3.04 -7.21 -8.12
CA VAL A 16 -2.80 -5.75 -8.13
C VAL A 16 -1.90 -5.40 -6.95
N VAL A 17 -0.80 -4.71 -7.21
CA VAL A 17 0.06 -4.16 -6.15
C VAL A 17 -0.03 -2.63 -6.20
N ASN A 18 -0.51 -2.01 -5.13
CA ASN A 18 -0.57 -0.57 -5.00
C ASN A 18 0.59 -0.05 -4.14
N LEU A 19 1.20 1.06 -4.55
CA LEU A 19 2.21 1.76 -3.75
C LEU A 19 1.59 2.91 -2.95
N ALA A 20 1.49 2.72 -1.65
CA ALA A 20 1.10 3.76 -0.71
C ALA A 20 2.36 4.40 -0.09
N SER A 21 2.39 4.55 1.24
CA SER A 21 3.45 5.20 2.00
C SER A 21 3.18 5.02 3.49
N ILE A 22 4.20 5.09 4.33
CA ILE A 22 4.02 5.31 5.77
C ILE A 22 3.16 6.56 6.06
N ALA A 23 3.24 7.57 5.18
CA ALA A 23 2.39 8.77 5.20
C ALA A 23 0.89 8.49 4.96
N GLY A 24 0.53 7.25 4.56
CA GLY A 24 -0.86 6.78 4.45
C GLY A 24 -1.39 6.12 5.73
N ARG A 25 -0.55 5.98 6.77
CA ARG A 25 -0.92 5.43 8.08
C ARG A 25 -0.80 6.46 9.20
N ILE A 26 0.17 7.37 9.07
CA ILE A 26 0.42 8.49 9.96
C ILE A 26 0.68 9.73 9.12
N GLY A 27 0.09 10.88 9.47
CA GLY A 27 0.27 12.11 8.72
C GLY A 27 1.70 12.65 8.84
N ALA A 28 2.31 13.01 7.72
CA ALA A 28 3.61 13.67 7.70
C ALA A 28 3.43 15.20 7.79
N PRO A 29 4.15 15.90 8.68
CA PRO A 29 4.13 17.36 8.76
C PRO A 29 4.46 18.00 7.41
N MET A 30 3.83 19.12 7.09
CA MET A 30 4.00 19.87 5.83
C MET A 30 3.63 19.10 4.55
N GLU A 31 3.09 17.89 4.67
CA GLU A 31 2.74 17.01 3.56
C GLU A 31 1.26 16.62 3.58
N ALA A 32 0.37 17.56 3.91
CA ALA A 32 -1.05 17.28 4.11
C ALA A 32 -1.73 16.64 2.88
N ALA A 33 -1.52 17.21 1.69
CA ALA A 33 -2.10 16.69 0.45
C ALA A 33 -1.52 15.31 0.08
N TYR A 34 -0.21 15.13 0.24
CA TYR A 34 0.45 13.85 0.00
C TYR A 34 -0.07 12.78 0.98
N SER A 35 -0.10 13.08 2.28
CA SER A 35 -0.64 12.19 3.31
C SER A 35 -2.09 11.82 2.99
N ALA A 36 -2.97 12.79 2.71
CA ALA A 36 -4.36 12.53 2.34
C ALA A 36 -4.48 11.57 1.14
N SER A 37 -3.69 11.78 0.08
CA SER A 37 -3.67 10.90 -1.09
C SER A 37 -3.22 9.47 -0.75
N LYS A 38 -2.26 9.33 0.18
CA LYS A 38 -1.72 8.03 0.59
C LYS A 38 -2.67 7.29 1.54
N PHE A 39 -3.37 8.01 2.42
CA PHE A 39 -4.49 7.45 3.21
C PHE A 39 -5.62 6.97 2.29
N ALA A 40 -5.96 7.74 1.25
CA ALA A 40 -6.94 7.33 0.26
C ALA A 40 -6.51 6.05 -0.48
N MET A 41 -5.22 5.92 -0.81
CA MET A 41 -4.69 4.69 -1.43
C MET A 41 -4.77 3.47 -0.48
N VAL A 42 -4.56 3.68 0.83
CA VAL A 42 -4.76 2.64 1.87
C VAL A 42 -6.20 2.16 1.86
N GLY A 43 -7.16 3.07 2.05
CA GLY A 43 -8.59 2.71 2.05
C GLY A 43 -9.04 2.07 0.73
N PHE A 44 -8.59 2.61 -0.40
CA PHE A 44 -8.91 2.06 -1.72
C PHE A 44 -8.41 0.62 -1.89
N THR A 45 -7.18 0.33 -1.46
CA THR A 45 -6.61 -1.02 -1.62
C THR A 45 -7.31 -2.02 -0.70
N GLU A 46 -7.58 -1.63 0.55
CA GLU A 46 -8.27 -2.50 1.51
C GLU A 46 -9.69 -2.83 1.02
N ALA A 47 -10.44 -1.82 0.55
CA ALA A 47 -11.77 -2.03 -0.04
C ALA A 47 -11.71 -2.93 -1.28
N LEU A 48 -10.81 -2.63 -2.23
CA LEU A 48 -10.68 -3.41 -3.46
C LEU A 48 -10.32 -4.87 -3.15
N ALA A 49 -9.44 -5.14 -2.19
CA ALA A 49 -9.08 -6.50 -1.79
C ALA A 49 -10.30 -7.31 -1.32
N PHE A 50 -11.20 -6.70 -0.56
CA PHE A 50 -12.45 -7.32 -0.14
C PHE A 50 -13.42 -7.57 -1.31
N GLU A 51 -13.52 -6.61 -2.23
CA GLU A 51 -14.42 -6.71 -3.38
C GLU A 51 -14.00 -7.81 -4.36
N VAL A 52 -12.70 -7.96 -4.63
CA VAL A 52 -12.20 -8.83 -5.71
C VAL A 52 -11.54 -10.12 -5.24
N GLY A 53 -11.21 -10.24 -3.95
CA GLY A 53 -10.64 -11.45 -3.35
C GLY A 53 -11.47 -12.72 -3.64
N PRO A 54 -12.80 -12.72 -3.38
CA PRO A 54 -13.68 -13.85 -3.71
C PRO A 54 -13.76 -14.18 -5.21
N LEU A 55 -13.31 -13.26 -6.08
CA LEU A 55 -13.30 -13.41 -7.53
C LEU A 55 -11.98 -13.98 -8.06
N GLY A 56 -11.04 -14.36 -7.17
CA GLY A 56 -9.76 -14.98 -7.54
C GLY A 56 -8.65 -13.97 -7.86
N ILE A 57 -8.81 -12.71 -7.46
CA ILE A 57 -7.85 -11.63 -7.72
C ILE A 57 -7.24 -11.20 -6.39
N GLY A 58 -5.90 -11.29 -6.30
CA GLY A 58 -5.17 -10.78 -5.16
C GLY A 58 -4.96 -9.28 -5.25
N VAL A 59 -4.97 -8.61 -4.10
CA VAL A 59 -4.59 -7.20 -4.01
C VAL A 59 -3.65 -7.04 -2.82
N SER A 60 -2.53 -6.37 -3.05
CA SER A 60 -1.55 -6.08 -2.01
C SER A 60 -1.14 -4.62 -2.07
N MET A 61 -0.59 -4.15 -0.96
CA MET A 61 -0.03 -2.81 -0.85
C MET A 61 1.36 -2.86 -0.25
N VAL A 62 2.21 -1.95 -0.71
CA VAL A 62 3.47 -1.64 -0.05
C VAL A 62 3.37 -0.23 0.54
N ASN A 63 3.83 -0.07 1.79
CA ASN A 63 3.90 1.22 2.49
C ASN A 63 5.37 1.57 2.79
N PRO A 64 6.12 2.11 1.82
CA PRO A 64 7.50 2.47 2.06
C PRO A 64 7.62 3.60 3.09
N GLY A 65 8.71 3.56 3.85
CA GLY A 65 9.27 4.76 4.47
C GLY A 65 10.05 5.59 3.44
N PRO A 66 10.91 6.51 3.88
CA PRO A 66 11.85 7.21 3.02
C PRO A 66 12.76 6.22 2.28
N VAL A 67 12.82 6.32 0.96
CA VAL A 67 13.70 5.51 0.12
C VAL A 67 14.57 6.47 -0.70
N GLU A 68 15.85 6.15 -0.80
CA GLU A 68 16.84 6.89 -1.61
C GLU A 68 16.48 6.74 -3.09
N THR A 69 15.71 7.72 -3.56
CA THR A 69 15.23 7.89 -4.93
C THR A 69 15.10 9.38 -5.20
N ASP A 70 14.92 9.77 -6.46
CA ASP A 70 14.71 11.16 -6.87
C ASP A 70 13.40 11.78 -6.36
N PHE A 71 12.63 11.07 -5.52
CA PHE A 71 11.36 11.53 -4.97
C PHE A 71 11.50 12.84 -4.19
N PHE A 72 12.52 12.95 -3.33
CA PHE A 72 12.72 14.13 -2.48
C PHE A 72 13.16 15.36 -3.29
N ASP A 73 13.94 15.14 -4.35
CA ASP A 73 14.36 16.19 -5.27
C ASP A 73 13.17 16.67 -6.12
N THR A 74 12.39 15.73 -6.65
CA THR A 74 11.23 16.02 -7.51
C THR A 74 10.13 16.78 -6.79
N ARG A 75 9.90 16.49 -5.50
CA ARG A 75 8.91 17.20 -4.68
C ARG A 75 9.39 18.58 -4.19
N GLY A 76 10.64 18.97 -4.50
CA GLY A 76 11.20 20.28 -4.17
C GLY A 76 11.63 20.46 -2.71
N HIS A 77 11.67 19.39 -1.92
CA HIS A 77 12.06 19.43 -0.50
C HIS A 77 12.87 18.20 -0.12
N ALA A 78 14.10 18.41 0.35
CA ALA A 78 14.94 17.34 0.87
C ALA A 78 14.25 16.58 2.02
N TYR A 79 14.67 15.35 2.27
CA TYR A 79 14.24 14.64 3.46
C TYR A 79 14.98 15.19 4.68
N GLU A 80 14.29 15.98 5.52
CA GLU A 80 14.87 16.59 6.72
C GLU A 80 14.65 15.77 8.01
N GLY A 81 13.94 14.64 7.91
CA GLY A 81 13.63 13.81 9.06
C GLY A 81 14.87 13.12 9.64
N SER A 82 15.02 13.14 10.97
CA SER A 82 16.06 12.37 11.64
C SER A 82 15.73 10.87 11.68
N TYR A 83 14.44 10.52 11.69
CA TYR A 83 13.92 9.17 11.60
C TYR A 83 12.53 9.12 10.94
N PRO A 84 12.20 8.04 10.20
CA PRO A 84 13.08 6.93 9.84
C PRO A 84 14.10 7.31 8.75
N LYS A 85 15.33 6.81 8.84
CA LYS A 85 16.38 7.13 7.85
C LYS A 85 16.02 6.57 6.46
N PRO A 86 16.36 7.29 5.37
CA PRO A 86 16.26 6.74 4.02
C PRO A 86 17.01 5.42 3.90
N VAL A 87 16.36 4.46 3.26
CA VAL A 87 16.98 3.19 2.88
C VAL A 87 17.27 3.19 1.38
N THR A 88 18.32 2.49 0.96
CA THR A 88 18.65 2.36 -0.47
C THR A 88 17.51 1.66 -1.22
N ALA A 89 17.29 2.02 -2.49
CA ALA A 89 16.30 1.36 -3.34
C ALA A 89 16.53 -0.16 -3.42
N THR A 90 17.80 -0.59 -3.47
CA THR A 90 18.16 -2.01 -3.44
C THR A 90 17.71 -2.69 -2.15
N SER A 91 17.96 -2.07 -0.98
CA SER A 91 17.51 -2.60 0.31
C SER A 91 15.98 -2.60 0.45
N ALA A 92 15.30 -1.60 -0.10
CA ALA A 92 13.83 -1.56 -0.16
C ALA A 92 13.23 -2.60 -1.12
N SER A 93 13.98 -3.00 -2.14
CA SER A 93 13.59 -4.00 -3.15
C SER A 93 13.96 -5.44 -2.79
N SER A 94 14.84 -5.64 -1.79
CA SER A 94 15.13 -6.96 -1.24
C SER A 94 13.80 -7.65 -0.98
N PRO A 95 13.63 -8.93 -1.39
CA PRO A 95 12.38 -9.61 -1.18
C PRO A 95 12.07 -9.50 0.31
N VAL A 96 11.09 -8.68 0.64
CA VAL A 96 10.33 -8.87 1.87
C VAL A 96 9.98 -10.35 1.77
N PRO A 97 10.45 -11.22 2.70
CA PRO A 97 10.13 -12.64 2.63
C PRO A 97 8.66 -12.71 2.29
N SER A 98 8.26 -13.58 1.35
CA SER A 98 6.91 -13.67 0.82
C SER A 98 5.89 -13.84 1.95
N VAL A 99 5.58 -12.73 2.61
CA VAL A 99 4.45 -12.49 3.49
C VAL A 99 3.39 -12.04 2.49
N LEU A 100 3.09 -12.94 1.56
CA LEU A 100 1.71 -13.31 1.35
C LEU A 100 1.47 -14.29 2.50
N PRO A 101 1.04 -13.85 3.69
CA PRO A 101 0.36 -14.83 4.51
C PRO A 101 -0.83 -15.27 3.64
N SER A 102 -1.15 -16.57 3.67
CA SER A 102 -2.42 -17.05 3.13
C SER A 102 -3.63 -16.30 3.74
N SER A 103 -3.41 -15.49 4.78
CA SER A 103 -4.30 -14.47 5.31
C SER A 103 -3.79 -13.06 4.99
N SER A 104 -4.59 -12.25 4.31
CA SER A 104 -4.42 -10.80 4.29
C SER A 104 -4.24 -10.27 5.72
N ALA A 105 -3.10 -9.67 6.04
CA ALA A 105 -2.96 -8.86 7.25
C ALA A 105 -3.75 -7.57 7.05
N THR A 106 -5.08 -7.66 7.10
CA THR A 106 -5.97 -6.51 7.15
C THR A 106 -5.81 -5.89 8.54
N TRP A 107 -5.34 -4.64 8.60
CA TRP A 107 -5.46 -3.87 9.82
C TRP A 107 -6.95 -3.61 10.07
N ARG A 108 -7.49 -4.13 11.18
CA ARG A 108 -8.90 -3.98 11.55
C ARG A 108 -9.01 -3.16 12.84
N PRO A 109 -9.74 -2.03 12.84
CA PRO A 109 -10.06 -1.30 14.06
C PRO A 109 -10.76 -2.21 15.07
N ARG A 110 -10.37 -2.15 16.34
CA ARG A 110 -10.97 -2.97 17.41
C ARG A 110 -12.50 -2.77 17.57
N SER A 111 -13.04 -1.68 17.05
CA SER A 111 -14.47 -1.32 17.11
C SER A 111 -15.37 -2.10 16.15
N ILE A 112 -14.84 -2.77 15.12
CA ILE A 112 -15.65 -3.32 14.01
C ILE A 112 -15.92 -4.83 14.14
N GLY A 113 -15.46 -5.49 15.21
CA GLY A 113 -15.75 -6.90 15.47
C GLY A 113 -15.18 -7.88 14.42
N ALA A 114 -15.09 -9.15 14.76
CA ALA A 114 -14.64 -10.19 13.83
C ALA A 114 -15.78 -10.58 12.88
N VAL A 115 -15.70 -10.19 11.62
CA VAL A 115 -16.49 -10.84 10.56
C VAL A 115 -15.68 -12.05 10.11
N PRO A 116 -16.23 -13.28 10.18
CA PRO A 116 -15.50 -14.49 9.78
C PRO A 116 -15.09 -14.40 8.30
N PRO A 117 -13.95 -15.00 7.93
CA PRO A 117 -13.58 -15.10 6.52
C PRO A 117 -14.63 -15.94 5.77
N ALA A 118 -14.98 -15.48 4.57
CA ALA A 118 -15.77 -16.24 3.60
C ALA A 118 -14.90 -17.32 2.93
#